data_AF-A0A2E1QUU5-F1
#
_entry.id   AF-A0A2E1QUU5-F1
#
_cell.length_a   1.000
_cell.length_b   1.000
_cell.length_c   1.000
_cell.angle_alpha   90.00
_cell.angle_beta   90.00
_cell.angle_gamma   90.00
#
_symmetry.space_group_name_H-M   'P 1'
#
loop_
_entity.id
_entity.type
_entity.pdbx_description
1 polymer ?
#
loop_
_entity_poly.entity_id
_entity_poly.type
_entity_poly.pdbx_seq_one_letter_code
_entity_poly.pdbx_strand_id
1 'polypeptide(L)' 'MVDKPAHYTKGSIECKDAIKSALGREQYEGFLRGNILKYVWRGPHKGENLEDYKKARFWLDELISEIEEM' A
#
# COMPACT_ATOMS: atom_id res chain seq x y z
N MET A 1 3.09 -13.32 -9.10
CA MET A 1 4.08 -12.50 -8.39
C MET A 1 3.96 -11.11 -9.00
N VAL A 2 3.43 -10.12 -8.27
CA VAL A 2 3.35 -8.73 -8.78
C VAL A 2 4.67 -8.09 -8.38
N ASP A 3 5.72 -8.42 -9.13
CA ASP A 3 7.03 -7.85 -8.90
C ASP A 3 7.08 -6.42 -9.44
N LYS A 4 7.15 -5.47 -8.50
CA LYS A 4 7.68 -4.12 -8.62
C LYS A 4 7.60 -3.51 -10.03
N PRO A 5 6.50 -2.81 -10.36
CA PRO A 5 6.43 -2.09 -11.61
C PRO A 5 7.52 -1.00 -11.65
N ALA A 6 8.35 -0.99 -12.70
CA ALA A 6 9.52 -0.09 -12.87
C ALA A 6 9.22 1.42 -12.75
N HIS A 7 7.94 1.80 -12.72
CA HIS A 7 7.47 3.18 -12.62
C HIS A 7 7.42 3.73 -11.18
N TYR A 8 7.64 2.91 -10.14
CA TYR A 8 7.65 3.38 -8.74
C TYR A 8 9.04 3.60 -8.14
N THR A 9 10.09 3.16 -8.84
CA THR A 9 11.49 3.29 -8.41
C THR A 9 12.25 4.24 -9.34
N LYS A 10 12.59 5.43 -8.85
CA LYS A 10 13.56 6.34 -9.49
C LYS A 10 14.71 6.56 -8.49
N GLY A 11 15.69 5.66 -8.49
CA GLY A 11 16.82 5.66 -7.54
C GLY A 11 16.80 4.48 -6.56
N SER A 12 17.54 4.58 -5.45
CA SER A 12 17.69 3.53 -4.42
C SER A 12 16.60 3.51 -3.34
N ILE A 13 15.68 4.48 -3.38
CA ILE A 13 14.63 4.66 -2.37
C ILE A 13 13.28 4.33 -3.00
N GLU A 14 12.54 3.41 -2.38
CA GLU A 14 11.16 3.13 -2.78
C GLU A 14 10.26 4.32 -2.39
N CYS A 15 9.33 4.69 -3.27
CA CYS A 15 8.44 5.84 -3.03
C CYS A 15 7.66 5.71 -1.70
N LYS A 16 7.28 4.48 -1.33
CA LYS A 16 6.62 4.17 -0.06
C LYS A 16 7.46 4.58 1.15
N ASP A 17 8.77 4.33 1.12
CA ASP A 17 9.68 4.62 2.25
C ASP A 17 9.90 6.13 2.41
N ALA A 18 9.94 6.85 1.29
CA ALA A 18 9.94 8.31 1.30
C ALA A 18 8.65 8.87 1.91
N ILE A 19 7.48 8.30 1.56
CA ILE A 19 6.18 8.68 2.14
C ILE A 19 6.13 8.39 3.64
N LYS A 20 6.57 7.20 4.08
CA LYS A 20 6.64 6.82 5.50
C LYS A 20 7.49 7.82 6.29
N SER A 21 8.65 8.17 5.75
CA SER A 21 9.57 9.13 6.36
C SER A 21 8.97 10.55 6.45
N ALA A 22 8.13 10.94 5.50
CA ALA A 22 7.54 12.28 5.43
C ALA A 22 6.28 12.45 6.31
N LEU A 23 5.47 11.41 6.46
CA LEU A 23 4.16 11.49 7.13
C LEU A 23 4.26 11.26 8.66
N GLY A 24 5.33 10.63 9.15
CA GLY A 24 5.34 10.14 10.53
C GLY A 24 4.28 9.06 10.76
N ARG A 25 4.29 8.46 11.95
CA ARG A 25 3.58 7.19 12.21
C ARG A 25 2.07 7.26 11.97
N GLU A 26 1.37 8.14 12.67
CA GLU A 26 -0.10 8.21 12.65
C GLU A 26 -0.64 8.51 11.24
N GLN A 27 0.00 9.46 10.54
CA GLN A 27 -0.43 9.82 9.19
C GLN A 27 -0.08 8.72 8.19
N TYR A 28 1.02 7.98 8.39
CA TYR A 28 1.36 6.82 7.57
C TYR A 28 0.35 5.68 7.75
N GLU A 29 -0.05 5.36 8.98
CA GLU A 29 -1.15 4.41 9.23
C GLU A 29 -2.44 4.84 8.52
N GLY A 30 -2.77 6.14 8.56
CA GLY A 30 -3.90 6.71 7.80
C GLY A 30 -3.77 6.52 6.29
N PHE A 31 -2.56 6.73 5.74
CA PHE A 31 -2.27 6.48 4.33
C PHE A 31 -2.46 5.00 3.95
N LEU A 32 -2.01 4.07 4.78
CA LEU A 32 -2.20 2.62 4.57
C LEU A 32 -3.70 2.27 4.57
N ARG A 33 -4.46 2.73 5.57
CA ARG A 33 -5.92 2.52 5.67
C ARG A 33 -6.66 3.06 4.44
N GLY A 34 -6.27 4.24 3.95
CA GLY A 34 -6.82 4.84 2.74
C GLY A 34 -6.57 4.00 1.48
N ASN A 35 -5.37 3.42 1.34
CA ASN A 35 -5.06 2.53 0.22
C ASN A 35 -5.87 1.24 0.28
N ILE A 36 -5.98 0.61 1.46
CA ILE A 36 -6.81 -0.59 1.67
C ILE A 36 -8.25 -0.31 1.21
N LEU A 37 -8.86 0.76 1.74
CA LEU A 37 -10.22 1.17 1.38
C LEU A 37 -10.37 1.39 -0.13
N LYS A 38 -9.44 2.14 -0.74
CA LYS A 38 -9.44 2.43 -2.18
C LYS A 38 -9.48 1.15 -3.03
N TYR A 39 -8.65 0.16 -2.71
CA TYR A 39 -8.58 -1.06 -3.51
C TYR A 39 -9.75 -2.02 -3.24
N VAL A 40 -10.22 -2.12 -1.99
CA VAL A 40 -11.43 -2.89 -1.66
C VAL A 40 -12.66 -2.31 -2.36
N TRP A 41 -12.82 -0.98 -2.31
CA TRP A 41 -13.92 -0.27 -2.95
C TRP A 41 -13.88 -0.41 -4.47
N ARG A 42 -12.70 -0.28 -5.08
CA ARG A 42 -12.55 -0.34 -6.54
C ARG A 42 -12.79 -1.73 -7.12
N GLY A 43 -12.44 -2.79 -6.38
CA GLY A 43 -12.50 -4.18 -6.85
C GLY A 43 -13.79 -4.54 -7.59
N PRO A 44 -14.98 -4.41 -6.98
CA PRO A 44 -16.26 -4.76 -7.61
C PRO A 44 -16.57 -3.99 -8.90
N HIS A 45 -15.99 -2.80 -9.08
CA HIS A 45 -16.26 -1.92 -10.23
C HIS A 45 -15.29 -2.17 -11.40
N LYS A 46 -14.32 -3.07 -11.24
CA LYS A 46 -13.34 -3.42 -12.26
C LYS A 46 -13.52 -4.88 -12.66
N GLY A 47 -13.55 -5.16 -13.97
CA GLY A 47 -13.70 -6.53 -14.49
C GLY A 47 -12.60 -7.50 -14.03
N GLU A 48 -11.45 -6.98 -13.58
CA GLU A 48 -10.32 -7.72 -12.99
C GLU A 48 -10.15 -7.38 -11.50
N ASN A 49 -11.14 -7.74 -10.69
CA ASN A 49 -11.23 -7.43 -9.26
C ASN A 49 -10.11 -8.06 -8.39
N LEU A 50 -9.57 -9.21 -8.79
CA LEU A 50 -8.59 -9.97 -8.01
C LEU A 50 -7.29 -9.19 -7.76
N GLU A 51 -6.79 -8.44 -8.75
CA GLU A 51 -5.57 -7.63 -8.60
C GLU A 51 -5.75 -6.49 -7.60
N ASP A 52 -6.96 -5.94 -7.49
CA ASP A 52 -7.26 -4.92 -6.50
C ASP A 52 -7.32 -5.53 -5.09
N TYR A 53 -7.94 -6.69 -4.91
CA TYR A 53 -7.91 -7.36 -3.61
C TYR A 53 -6.50 -7.79 -3.19
N LYS A 54 -5.63 -8.21 -4.12
CA LYS A 54 -4.21 -8.46 -3.83
C LYS A 54 -3.47 -7.20 -3.38
N LYS A 55 -3.76 -6.04 -3.99
CA LYS A 55 -3.20 -4.75 -3.55
C LYS A 55 -3.72 -4.36 -2.19
N ALA A 56 -5.01 -4.55 -1.91
CA ALA A 56 -5.57 -4.31 -0.59
C ALA A 56 -4.87 -5.16 0.48
N ARG A 57 -4.65 -6.46 0.20
CA ARG A 57 -3.89 -7.35 1.09
C ARG A 57 -2.47 -6.87 1.32
N PHE A 58 -1.75 -6.47 0.28
CA PHE A 58 -0.39 -5.92 0.42
C PHE A 58 -0.33 -4.74 1.39
N TRP A 59 -1.26 -3.79 1.29
CA TRP A 59 -1.32 -2.64 2.21
C TRP A 59 -1.78 -3.01 3.63
N LEU A 60 -2.59 -4.06 3.76
CA LEU A 60 -2.99 -4.60 5.06
C LEU A 60 -1.82 -5.29 5.77
N ASP A 61 -1.06 -6.11 5.04
CA ASP A 61 0.13 -6.79 5.57
C ASP A 61 1.15 -5.74 6.07
N GLU A 62 1.37 -4.67 5.29
CA GLU A 62 2.23 -3.54 5.71
C GLU A 62 1.72 -2.89 7.01
N LEU A 63 0.42 -2.61 7.11
CA LEU A 63 -0.16 -1.99 8.30
C LEU A 63 -0.01 -2.89 9.53
N ILE A 64 -0.15 -4.20 9.38
CA ILE A 64 0.08 -5.16 10.45
C ILE A 64 1.53 -5.08 10.90
N SER A 65 2.50 -5.09 9.98
CA SER A 65 3.92 -4.95 10.30
C SER A 65 4.23 -3.66 11.06
N GLU A 66 3.68 -2.50 10.66
CA GLU A 66 3.86 -1.25 11.39
C GLU A 66 3.34 -1.31 12.84
N ILE A 67 2.26 -2.06 13.08
CA ILE A 67 1.63 -2.22 14.41
C ILE A 67 2.40 -3.24 15.25
N GLU A 68 2.88 -4.34 14.65
CA GLU A 68 3.66 -5.37 15.36
C GLU A 68 5.07 -4.90 15.74
N GLU A 69 5.66 -3.97 14.99
CA GLU A 69 6.93 -3.32 15.33
C GLU A 69 6.81 -2.26 16.46
N MET A 70 5.65 -2.17 17.13
CA MET A 70 5.43 -1.37 18.36
C MET A 70 5.93 -2.07 19.62
#